data_AF-A0AA38GV71-F1
#
_entry.id   AF-A0AA38GV71-F1
#
_cell.length_a   1.000
_cell.length_b   1.000
_cell.length_c   1.000
_cell.angle_alpha   90.00
_cell.angle_beta   90.00
_cell.angle_gamma   90.00
#
_symmetry.space_group_name_H-M   'P 1'
#
loop_
_entity.id
_entity.type
_entity.pdbx_description
1 polymer ?
#
loop_
_entity_poly.entity_id
_entity_poly.type
_entity_poly.pdbx_seq_one_letter_code
_entity_poly.pdbx_strand_id
1 'polypeptide(L)'
;LAKKGDQFVELPYAVKGMDVSFSGILSYIEATAAQMLETNEYTPADLCFSLQETVFAMLVEITERAMAHCDKKDVLIVGGVGCNERLQEMMRIMCSERGGRLFATDERYCIDNGAMIAYTGLLAFAHGMITTMEESTFTQRYRTDEVYAVWREKPFPVLNHIENKECPI
;
A
#
# COMPACT_ATOMS: atom_id res chain seq x y z
N LEU A 1 -10.91 15.75 -8.17
CA LEU A 1 -11.14 17.04 -7.48
C LEU A 1 -9.84 17.64 -6.98
N ALA A 2 -9.05 16.94 -6.17
CA ALA A 2 -7.77 17.41 -5.61
C ALA A 2 -6.83 18.13 -6.60
N LYS A 3 -6.67 17.64 -7.84
CA LYS A 3 -5.85 18.29 -8.89
C LYS A 3 -6.25 19.74 -9.23
N LYS A 4 -7.44 20.19 -8.83
CA LYS A 4 -7.94 21.55 -9.06
C LYS A 4 -7.82 22.46 -7.84
N GLY A 5 -7.41 21.93 -6.69
CA GLY A 5 -7.19 22.72 -5.49
C GLY A 5 -5.85 23.45 -5.58
N ASP A 6 -5.81 24.66 -5.07
CA ASP A 6 -4.62 25.52 -5.05
C ASP A 6 -4.32 26.10 -3.65
N GLN A 7 -5.22 25.93 -2.69
CA GLN A 7 -5.02 26.33 -1.31
C GLN A 7 -4.88 25.13 -0.37
N PHE A 8 -3.86 25.19 0.50
CA PHE A 8 -3.65 24.20 1.56
C PHE A 8 -4.31 24.63 2.87
N VAL A 9 -5.14 23.75 3.41
CA VAL A 9 -5.75 23.85 4.73
C VAL A 9 -4.98 22.96 5.69
N GLU A 10 -4.58 23.49 6.84
CA GLU A 10 -3.92 22.69 7.87
C GLU A 10 -4.91 21.69 8.48
N LEU A 11 -4.59 20.41 8.38
CA LEU A 11 -5.40 19.31 8.89
C LEU A 11 -4.65 18.55 10.00
N PRO A 12 -5.37 17.86 10.91
CA PRO A 12 -4.72 17.07 11.96
C PRO A 12 -3.74 16.03 11.40
N TYR A 13 -2.48 16.14 11.80
CA TYR A 13 -1.40 15.27 11.37
C TYR A 13 -1.06 14.26 12.48
N ALA A 14 -1.45 12.99 12.31
CA ALA A 14 -1.43 12.00 13.39
C ALA A 14 -0.52 10.80 13.09
N VAL A 15 0.79 11.00 13.19
CA VAL A 15 1.84 9.97 13.09
C VAL A 15 2.45 9.71 14.46
N LYS A 16 2.55 8.43 14.87
CA LYS A 16 3.25 8.00 16.09
C LYS A 16 4.18 6.84 15.76
N GLY A 17 5.49 7.08 15.76
CA GLY A 17 6.46 6.05 15.34
C GLY A 17 6.25 5.65 13.88
N MET A 18 5.91 4.39 13.62
CA MET A 18 5.58 3.91 12.27
C MET A 18 4.07 3.71 12.06
N ASP A 19 3.25 4.15 13.02
CA ASP A 19 1.79 4.04 12.98
C ASP A 19 1.14 5.38 12.60
N VAL A 20 -0.01 5.29 11.94
CA VAL A 20 -0.86 6.41 11.52
C VAL A 20 -2.28 6.26 12.07
N SER A 21 -2.95 7.38 12.33
CA SER A 21 -4.36 7.41 12.73
C SER A 21 -5.18 8.37 11.88
N PHE A 22 -6.21 7.87 11.20
CA PHE A 22 -7.05 8.68 10.30
C PHE A 22 -8.39 9.13 10.90
N SER A 23 -8.75 8.66 12.09
CA SER A 23 -10.02 9.02 12.74
C SER A 23 -10.10 10.52 13.04
N GLY A 24 -9.03 11.11 13.56
CA GLY A 24 -8.99 12.53 13.92
C GLY A 24 -9.16 13.47 12.72
N ILE A 25 -8.50 13.16 11.60
CA ILE A 25 -8.62 13.97 10.37
C ILE A 25 -10.02 13.84 9.77
N LEU A 26 -10.61 12.64 9.79
CA LEU A 26 -11.99 12.43 9.32
C LEU A 26 -12.99 13.25 10.13
N SER A 27 -12.96 13.12 11.47
CA SER A 27 -13.88 13.86 12.34
C SER A 27 -13.68 15.37 12.25
N TYR A 28 -12.45 15.85 12.06
CA TYR A 28 -12.18 17.26 11.85
C TYR A 28 -12.84 17.77 10.57
N ILE A 29 -12.64 17.08 9.45
CA ILE A 29 -13.23 17.47 8.15
C ILE A 29 -14.75 17.42 8.21
N GLU A 30 -15.34 16.38 8.81
CA GLU A 30 -16.79 16.28 8.97
C GLU A 30 -17.37 17.45 9.77
N ALA A 31 -16.64 17.93 10.78
CA ALA A 31 -17.08 19.04 11.62
C ALA A 31 -16.88 20.42 10.98
N THR A 32 -15.84 20.62 10.17
CA THR A 32 -15.43 21.96 9.70
C THR A 32 -15.68 22.22 8.22
N ALA A 33 -15.77 21.18 7.37
CA ALA A 33 -15.84 21.35 5.92
C ALA A 33 -17.05 22.17 5.48
N ALA A 34 -18.23 21.93 6.05
CA ALA A 34 -19.44 22.67 5.68
C ALA A 34 -19.26 24.17 5.93
N GLN A 35 -18.72 24.55 7.09
CA GLN A 35 -18.46 25.93 7.45
C GLN A 35 -17.39 26.56 6.54
N MET A 36 -16.30 25.84 6.26
CA MET A 36 -15.22 26.31 5.36
C MET A 36 -15.70 26.56 3.92
N LEU A 37 -16.69 25.79 3.47
CA LEU A 37 -17.31 25.97 2.15
C LEU A 37 -18.33 27.11 2.15
N GLU A 38 -19.09 27.30 3.24
CA GLU A 38 -20.06 28.39 3.38
C GLU A 38 -19.40 29.78 3.38
N THR A 39 -18.21 29.90 3.98
CA THR A 39 -17.46 31.17 4.00
C THR A 39 -16.84 31.51 2.63
N ASN A 40 -16.88 30.60 1.65
CA ASN A 40 -16.15 30.66 0.38
C ASN A 40 -14.64 30.93 0.53
N GLU A 41 -14.08 30.61 1.70
CA GLU A 41 -12.64 30.72 1.95
C GLU A 41 -11.89 29.60 1.21
N TYR A 42 -12.47 28.40 1.17
CA TYR A 42 -11.92 27.23 0.51
C TYR A 42 -12.94 26.60 -0.44
N THR A 43 -12.44 25.96 -1.49
CA THR A 43 -13.28 25.18 -2.40
C THR A 43 -13.28 23.69 -2.00
N PRO A 44 -14.24 22.89 -2.49
CA PRO A 44 -14.18 21.43 -2.31
C PRO A 44 -12.89 20.82 -2.90
N ALA A 45 -12.30 21.46 -3.92
CA ALA A 45 -11.05 21.01 -4.51
C ALA A 45 -9.86 21.22 -3.56
N ASP A 46 -9.82 22.36 -2.85
CA ASP A 46 -8.79 22.68 -1.84
C ASP A 46 -8.85 21.73 -0.65
N LEU A 47 -10.06 21.40 -0.17
CA LEU A 47 -10.23 20.41 0.90
C LEU A 47 -9.76 19.02 0.46
N CYS A 48 -10.09 18.60 -0.77
CA CYS A 48 -9.63 17.33 -1.33
C CYS A 48 -8.11 17.30 -1.52
N PHE A 49 -7.51 18.42 -1.95
CA PHE A 49 -6.07 18.59 -2.09
C PHE A 49 -5.39 18.47 -0.72
N SER A 50 -5.82 19.28 0.25
CA SER A 50 -5.27 19.31 1.60
C SER A 50 -5.36 17.95 2.30
N LEU A 51 -6.48 17.25 2.14
CA LEU A 51 -6.63 15.89 2.66
C LEU A 51 -5.65 14.90 2.02
N GLN A 52 -5.49 14.92 0.69
CA GLN A 52 -4.53 14.04 0.01
C GLN A 52 -3.10 14.36 0.46
N GLU A 53 -2.69 15.62 0.46
CA GLU A 53 -1.34 16.01 0.88
C GLU A 53 -1.05 15.60 2.33
N THR A 54 -1.99 15.84 3.25
CA THR A 54 -1.82 15.49 4.66
C THR A 54 -1.72 13.98 4.85
N VAL A 55 -2.67 13.21 4.32
CA VAL A 55 -2.70 11.74 4.48
C VAL A 55 -1.51 11.08 3.79
N PHE A 56 -1.17 11.51 2.57
CA PHE A 56 -0.07 10.91 1.84
C PHE A 56 1.28 11.29 2.43
N ALA A 57 1.45 12.51 2.96
CA ALA A 57 2.65 12.87 3.71
C ALA A 57 2.83 11.95 4.94
N MET A 58 1.75 11.69 5.69
CA MET A 58 1.79 10.74 6.81
C MET A 58 2.25 9.34 6.37
N LEU A 59 1.72 8.84 5.25
CA LEU A 59 2.10 7.53 4.69
C LEU A 59 3.56 7.50 4.22
N VAL A 60 4.02 8.55 3.55
CA VAL A 60 5.40 8.69 3.08
C VAL A 60 6.35 8.71 4.27
N GLU A 61 6.04 9.46 5.32
CA GLU A 61 6.84 9.57 6.52
C GLU A 61 7.01 8.21 7.22
N ILE A 62 5.92 7.46 7.47
CA ILE A 62 6.06 6.15 8.13
C ILE A 62 6.79 5.15 7.24
N THR A 63 6.63 5.25 5.92
CA THR A 63 7.32 4.39 4.95
C THR A 63 8.82 4.68 4.95
N GLU A 64 9.21 5.96 4.93
CA GLU A 64 10.61 6.36 5.04
C GLU A 64 11.24 5.90 6.35
N ARG A 65 10.53 6.05 7.48
CA ARG A 65 10.98 5.54 8.79
C ARG A 65 11.23 4.03 8.73
N ALA A 66 10.30 3.27 8.16
CA ALA A 66 10.42 1.82 8.02
C ALA A 66 11.57 1.41 7.08
N MET A 67 11.78 2.13 5.97
CA MET A 67 12.90 1.91 5.05
C MET A 67 14.24 2.09 5.75
N ALA A 68 14.39 3.17 6.52
CA ALA A 68 15.59 3.44 7.29
C ALA A 68 15.83 2.35 8.36
N HIS A 69 14.76 1.89 9.01
CA HIS A 69 14.84 0.84 10.03
C HIS A 69 15.21 -0.54 9.46
N CYS A 70 14.70 -0.88 8.27
CA CYS A 70 14.91 -2.19 7.64
C CYS A 70 16.13 -2.27 6.71
N ASP A 71 16.89 -1.18 6.60
CA ASP A 71 17.97 -0.99 5.61
C ASP A 71 17.52 -1.40 4.19
N LYS A 72 16.40 -0.82 3.75
CA LYS A 72 15.84 -1.02 2.41
C LYS A 72 15.86 0.27 1.61
N LYS A 73 16.14 0.13 0.32
CA LYS A 73 16.19 1.25 -0.63
C LYS A 73 14.94 1.31 -1.50
N ASP A 74 14.33 0.17 -1.80
CA ASP A 74 13.20 0.09 -2.72
C ASP A 74 11.88 -0.01 -1.94
N VAL A 75 10.84 0.64 -2.46
CA VAL A 75 9.46 0.56 -1.96
C VAL A 75 8.58 -0.10 -3.01
N LEU A 76 7.73 -1.02 -2.57
CA LEU A 76 6.65 -1.56 -3.36
C LEU A 76 5.33 -1.00 -2.81
N ILE A 77 4.53 -0.36 -3.65
CA ILE A 77 3.17 0.08 -3.31
C ILE A 77 2.13 -0.87 -3.91
N VAL A 78 1.21 -1.33 -3.07
CA VAL A 78 0.12 -2.26 -3.39
C VAL A 78 -1.18 -1.80 -2.74
N GLY A 79 -2.29 -2.48 -3.04
CA GLY A 79 -3.62 -2.11 -2.56
C GLY A 79 -4.29 -1.07 -3.45
N GLY A 80 -5.62 -0.98 -3.39
CA GLY A 80 -6.39 -0.10 -4.27
C GLY A 80 -6.01 1.39 -4.16
N VAL A 81 -5.64 1.85 -2.95
CA VAL A 81 -5.17 3.23 -2.74
C VAL A 81 -3.78 3.46 -3.35
N GLY A 82 -2.99 2.39 -3.53
CA GLY A 82 -1.69 2.43 -4.20
C GLY A 82 -1.77 2.84 -5.66
N CYS A 83 -2.94 2.75 -6.29
CA CYS A 83 -3.19 3.25 -7.65
C CYS A 83 -3.28 4.79 -7.72
N ASN A 84 -3.32 5.50 -6.59
CA ASN A 84 -3.40 6.96 -6.59
C ASN A 84 -2.08 7.57 -7.09
N GLU A 85 -2.15 8.28 -8.22
CA GLU A 85 -0.97 8.89 -8.88
C GLU A 85 -0.22 9.87 -7.99
N ARG A 86 -0.93 10.62 -7.12
CA ARG A 86 -0.30 11.60 -6.22
C ARG A 86 0.47 10.92 -5.11
N LEU A 87 -0.08 9.86 -4.52
CA LEU A 87 0.65 9.03 -3.55
C LEU A 87 1.90 8.39 -4.18
N GLN A 88 1.77 7.86 -5.40
CA GLN A 88 2.92 7.31 -6.13
C GLN A 88 3.97 8.38 -6.43
N GLU A 89 3.57 9.60 -6.79
CA GLU A 89 4.49 10.71 -7.01
C GLU A 89 5.28 11.05 -5.75
N MET A 90 4.61 11.25 -4.62
CA MET A 90 5.26 11.59 -3.35
C MET A 90 6.21 10.48 -2.88
N MET A 91 5.79 9.21 -2.98
CA MET A 91 6.63 8.05 -2.66
C MET A 91 7.85 7.96 -3.59
N ARG A 92 7.68 8.27 -4.89
CA ARG A 92 8.77 8.24 -5.87
C ARG A 92 9.83 9.29 -5.57
N ILE A 93 9.40 10.50 -5.20
CA ILE A 93 10.30 11.58 -4.78
C ILE A 93 11.12 11.10 -3.57
N MET A 94 10.46 10.67 -2.49
CA MET A 94 11.13 10.17 -1.28
C MET A 94 12.10 9.01 -1.59
N CYS A 95 11.70 8.02 -2.39
CA CYS A 95 12.58 6.92 -2.77
C CYS A 95 13.81 7.42 -3.53
N SER A 96 13.62 8.36 -4.48
CA SER A 96 14.70 8.88 -5.31
C SER A 96 15.75 9.66 -4.51
N GLU A 97 15.31 10.44 -3.52
CA GLU A 97 16.19 11.18 -2.61
C GLU A 97 17.06 10.25 -1.74
N ARG A 98 16.59 9.01 -1.52
CA ARG A 98 17.32 7.95 -0.80
C ARG A 98 18.13 7.03 -1.71
N GLY A 99 18.19 7.31 -3.01
CA GLY A 99 18.88 6.45 -4.00
C GLY A 99 18.18 5.10 -4.23
N GLY A 100 16.87 5.07 -4.02
CA GLY A 100 15.99 3.93 -4.15
C GLY A 100 15.01 4.03 -5.31
N ARG A 101 14.13 3.03 -5.46
CA ARG A 101 13.10 2.98 -6.50
C ARG A 101 11.73 2.71 -5.90
N LEU A 102 10.71 3.36 -6.47
CA LEU A 102 9.33 2.99 -6.27
C LEU A 102 8.89 2.00 -7.34
N PHE A 103 8.35 0.87 -6.90
CA PHE A 103 7.63 -0.06 -7.74
C PHE A 103 6.13 0.10 -7.47
N ALA A 104 5.39 0.55 -8.48
CA ALA A 104 3.94 0.50 -8.49
C ALA A 104 3.53 -0.71 -9.34
N THR A 105 2.70 -1.58 -8.79
CA THR A 105 2.21 -2.75 -9.53
C THR A 105 1.12 -2.30 -10.52
N ASP A 106 1.01 -2.99 -11.66
CA ASP A 106 -0.14 -2.82 -12.57
C ASP A 106 -1.45 -2.83 -11.77
N GLU A 107 -2.37 -1.91 -12.10
CA GLU A 107 -3.64 -1.73 -11.39
C GLU A 107 -4.40 -3.06 -11.21
N ARG A 108 -4.33 -3.96 -12.21
CA ARG A 108 -4.97 -5.28 -12.20
C ARG A 108 -4.47 -6.20 -11.08
N TYR A 109 -3.25 -5.97 -10.60
CA TYR A 109 -2.62 -6.73 -9.52
C TYR A 109 -2.54 -5.96 -8.19
N CYS A 110 -2.84 -4.65 -8.18
CA CYS A 110 -2.90 -3.85 -6.96
C CYS A 110 -4.20 -4.07 -6.17
N ILE A 111 -5.31 -4.34 -6.85
CA ILE A 111 -6.60 -4.62 -6.21
C ILE A 111 -6.70 -6.10 -5.79
N ASP A 112 -7.60 -6.41 -4.85
CA ASP A 112 -7.83 -7.79 -4.41
C ASP A 112 -8.21 -8.68 -5.59
N ASN A 113 -7.38 -9.69 -5.86
CA ASN A 113 -7.54 -10.58 -7.00
C ASN A 113 -7.13 -12.02 -6.66
N GLY A 114 -7.71 -13.00 -7.36
CA GLY A 114 -7.39 -14.42 -7.14
C GLY A 114 -5.96 -14.80 -7.55
N ALA A 115 -5.32 -14.03 -8.44
CA ALA A 115 -3.97 -14.34 -8.92
C ALA A 115 -2.91 -14.16 -7.82
N MET A 116 -3.04 -13.17 -6.94
CA MET A 116 -2.12 -12.98 -5.81
C MET A 116 -2.20 -14.14 -4.80
N ILE A 117 -3.40 -14.71 -4.62
CA ILE A 117 -3.63 -15.89 -3.78
C ILE A 117 -3.04 -17.13 -4.44
N ALA A 118 -3.36 -17.36 -5.72
CA ALA A 118 -2.86 -18.50 -6.48
C ALA A 118 -1.32 -18.51 -6.57
N TYR A 119 -0.71 -17.35 -6.84
CA TYR A 119 0.74 -17.23 -6.94
C TYR A 119 1.44 -17.49 -5.60
N THR A 120 0.95 -16.89 -4.51
CA THR A 120 1.51 -17.14 -3.17
C THR A 120 1.32 -18.59 -2.73
N GLY A 121 0.16 -19.19 -3.02
CA GLY A 121 -0.10 -20.61 -2.78
C GLY A 121 0.82 -21.53 -3.60
N LEU A 122 1.07 -21.19 -4.86
CA LEU A 122 2.03 -21.89 -5.71
C LEU A 122 3.46 -21.80 -5.14
N LEU A 123 3.89 -20.61 -4.71
CA LEU A 123 5.19 -20.43 -4.07
C LEU A 123 5.34 -21.30 -2.82
N ALA A 124 4.32 -21.30 -1.96
CA ALA A 124 4.29 -22.11 -0.74
C ALA A 124 4.34 -23.61 -1.08
N PHE A 125 3.47 -24.08 -1.98
CA PHE A 125 3.40 -25.47 -2.41
C PHE A 125 4.69 -25.95 -3.06
N ALA A 126 5.28 -25.16 -3.95
CA ALA A 126 6.55 -25.47 -4.59
C ALA A 126 7.68 -25.67 -3.56
N HIS A 127 7.61 -24.99 -2.41
CA HIS A 127 8.56 -25.13 -1.31
C HIS A 127 8.13 -26.14 -0.24
N GLY A 128 7.16 -27.01 -0.55
CA GLY A 128 6.75 -28.13 0.29
C GLY A 128 5.78 -27.77 1.41
N MET A 129 5.23 -26.54 1.43
CA MET A 129 4.14 -26.21 2.33
C MET A 129 2.83 -26.82 1.81
N ILE A 130 2.22 -27.69 2.62
CA ILE A 130 0.93 -28.31 2.33
C ILE A 130 0.04 -28.08 3.54
N THR A 131 -1.21 -27.69 3.30
CA THR A 131 -2.24 -27.54 4.34
C THR A 131 -3.23 -28.68 4.18
N THR A 132 -3.47 -29.46 5.23
CA THR A 132 -4.49 -30.52 5.17
C THR A 132 -5.89 -29.92 5.14
N MET A 133 -6.91 -30.74 4.84
CA MET A 133 -8.28 -30.27 4.83
C MET A 133 -8.73 -29.81 6.23
N GLU A 134 -8.30 -30.52 7.27
CA GLU A 134 -8.61 -30.21 8.67
C GLU A 134 -7.98 -28.89 9.12
N GLU A 135 -6.81 -28.55 8.57
CA GLU A 135 -6.09 -27.30 8.83
C GLU A 135 -6.55 -26.14 7.93
N SER A 136 -7.34 -26.42 6.89
CA SER A 136 -7.87 -25.42 5.94
C SER A 136 -9.05 -24.61 6.54
N THR A 137 -8.87 -24.14 7.77
CA THR A 137 -9.81 -23.27 8.49
C THR A 137 -9.60 -21.80 8.12
N PHE A 138 -10.42 -20.91 8.68
CA PHE A 138 -10.31 -19.47 8.49
C PHE A 138 -9.89 -18.75 9.77
N THR A 139 -9.07 -17.71 9.61
CA THR A 139 -8.65 -16.82 10.69
C THR A 139 -9.00 -15.39 10.30
N GLN A 140 -9.96 -14.78 11.01
CA GLN A 140 -10.41 -13.40 10.71
C GLN A 140 -9.35 -12.34 10.99
N ARG A 141 -8.40 -12.64 11.90
CA ARG A 141 -7.33 -11.72 12.33
C ARG A 141 -5.96 -12.35 12.09
N TYR A 142 -5.74 -12.82 10.85
CA TYR A 142 -4.50 -13.49 10.49
C TYR A 142 -3.36 -12.46 10.50
N ARG A 143 -2.36 -12.63 11.37
CA ARG A 143 -1.25 -11.68 11.48
C ARG A 143 -0.17 -11.97 10.42
N THR A 144 0.43 -10.92 9.88
CA THR A 144 1.44 -11.04 8.81
C THR A 144 2.71 -11.78 9.26
N ASP A 145 3.04 -11.77 10.55
CA ASP A 145 4.20 -12.44 11.13
C ASP A 145 3.92 -13.91 11.54
N GLU A 146 2.70 -14.43 11.35
CA GLU A 146 2.38 -15.83 11.62
C GLU A 146 2.76 -16.78 10.47
N VAL A 147 3.04 -16.24 9.27
CA VAL A 147 3.45 -17.02 8.12
C VAL A 147 4.96 -16.93 7.93
N TYR A 148 5.63 -18.07 8.01
CA TYR A 148 7.03 -18.16 7.63
C TYR A 148 7.18 -18.35 6.12
N ALA A 149 7.62 -17.30 5.43
CA ALA A 149 7.74 -17.26 3.97
C ALA A 149 8.98 -18.03 3.46
N VAL A 150 8.95 -19.36 3.55
CA VAL A 150 10.04 -20.28 3.16
C VAL A 150 10.57 -20.07 1.74
N TRP A 151 9.73 -19.57 0.84
CA TRP A 151 10.06 -19.29 -0.56
C TRP A 151 10.98 -18.08 -0.76
N ARG A 152 11.30 -17.32 0.31
CA ARG A 152 12.29 -16.23 0.25
C ARG A 152 13.73 -16.70 0.46
N GLU A 153 13.93 -17.88 1.03
CA GLU A 153 15.26 -18.39 1.41
C GLU A 153 15.89 -19.28 0.35
N LYS A 154 15.07 -19.89 -0.51
CA LYS A 154 15.49 -20.86 -1.53
C LYS A 154 14.99 -20.39 -2.91
N PRO A 155 15.76 -20.67 -3.97
CA PRO A 155 15.30 -20.40 -5.33
C PRO A 155 14.08 -21.26 -5.65
N PHE A 156 13.20 -20.73 -6.50
CA PHE A 156 11.99 -21.45 -6.92
C PHE A 156 12.39 -22.80 -7.53
N PRO A 157 11.94 -23.93 -6.95
CA PRO A 157 12.34 -25.24 -7.43
C PRO A 157 11.71 -25.52 -8.79
N VAL A 158 12.42 -26.26 -9.63
CA VAL A 158 11.85 -26.77 -10.87
C VAL A 158 10.73 -27.75 -10.50
N LEU A 159 9.50 -27.38 -10.81
CA LEU A 159 8.34 -28.25 -10.64
C LEU A 159 8.41 -29.34 -11.72
N ASN A 160 8.93 -30.52 -11.36
CA ASN A 160 9.12 -31.69 -12.25
C ASN A 160 7.81 -32.26 -12.86
N HIS A 161 6.68 -31.56 -12.73
CA HIS A 161 5.36 -31.98 -13.20
C HIS A 161 4.66 -30.96 -14.12
N ILE A 162 5.31 -29.84 -14.45
CA ILE A 162 4.84 -28.94 -15.51
C ILE A 162 5.69 -29.23 -16.73
N GLU A 163 5.23 -30.15 -17.59
CA GLU A 163 5.81 -30.30 -18.93
C GLU A 163 5.79 -28.93 -19.60
N ASN A 164 6.95 -28.51 -20.14
CA ASN A 164 7.09 -27.37 -21.03
C ASN A 164 6.16 -27.54 -22.25
N LYS A 165 4.88 -27.20 -22.11
CA LYS A 165 4.06 -26.85 -23.25
C LYS A 165 4.24 -25.35 -23.43
N GLU A 166 5.05 -25.01 -24.42
CA GLU A 166 5.22 -23.66 -24.91
C GLU A 166 3.85 -22.98 -25.00
N CYS A 167 3.71 -21.83 -24.34
CA CYS A 167 2.56 -20.96 -24.51
C CYS A 167 2.69 -20.34 -25.91
N PRO A 168 1.78 -20.62 -26.86
CA PRO A 168 1.82 -19.95 -28.15
C PRO A 168 1.42 -18.49 -27.93
N ILE A 169 2.38 -17.60 -28.15
CA ILE A 169 2.12 -16.17 -28.35
C ILE A 169 1.45 -16.00 -29.72
#